data_AF-A0A8R1J1J3-F1
#
_entry.id   AF-A0A8R1J1J3-F1
#
_cell.length_a   1.000
_cell.length_b   1.000
_cell.length_c   1.000
_cell.angle_alpha   90.00
_cell.angle_beta   90.00
_cell.angle_gamma   90.00
#
_symmetry.space_group_name_H-M   'P 1'
#
loop_
_entity.id
_entity.type
_entity.pdbx_description
1 polymer ?
#
loop_
_entity_poly.entity_id
_entity_poly.type
_entity_poly.pdbx_seq_one_letter_code
_entity_poly.pdbx_strand_id
1 'polypeptide(L)'
;IGKETVIKRSVILDNCRIGEKAKLKESIIARGVFIGNGASVSNSIVCEGAEIGENADVTNCIVAKDQKVSAKGTFYGETKVQNEVVNGGDETWTDD
;
A
#
# COMPACT_ATOMS: atom_id res chain seq x y z
N ILE A 1 7.35 14.43 0.30
CA ILE A 1 6.31 13.98 -0.65
C ILE A 1 6.88 14.17 -2.05
N GLY A 2 6.83 13.14 -2.89
CA GLY A 2 7.40 13.16 -4.24
C GLY A 2 6.64 14.05 -5.22
N LYS A 3 7.16 14.15 -6.45
CA LYS A 3 6.53 14.87 -7.54
C LYS A 3 5.33 14.09 -8.09
N GLU A 4 4.34 14.80 -8.63
CA GLU A 4 3.13 14.23 -9.25
C GLU A 4 2.32 13.29 -8.33
N THR A 5 2.52 13.39 -7.02
CA THR A 5 1.76 12.64 -6.03
C THR A 5 0.34 13.21 -5.91
N VAL A 6 -0.65 12.33 -5.87
CA VAL A 6 -2.05 12.71 -5.69
C VAL A 6 -2.54 12.23 -4.33
N ILE A 7 -2.90 13.15 -3.44
CA ILE A 7 -3.43 12.85 -2.12
C ILE A 7 -4.86 13.40 -2.04
N LYS A 8 -5.85 12.55 -1.78
CA LYS A 8 -7.26 12.97 -1.69
C LYS A 8 -7.96 12.29 -0.53
N ARG A 9 -8.53 13.08 0.39
CA ARG A 9 -9.25 12.56 1.58
C ARG A 9 -8.42 11.57 2.41
N SER A 10 -7.10 11.75 2.44
CA SER A 10 -6.18 10.90 3.18
C SER A 10 -5.54 11.66 4.32
N VAL A 11 -5.16 10.93 5.37
CA VAL A 11 -4.44 11.47 6.53
C VAL A 11 -3.02 10.92 6.48
N ILE A 12 -2.03 11.79 6.60
CA ILE A 12 -0.61 11.42 6.62
C ILE A 12 -0.02 11.95 7.92
N LEU A 13 0.57 11.06 8.71
CA LEU A 13 1.20 11.39 9.99
C LEU A 13 2.70 11.73 9.80
N ASP A 14 3.37 12.03 10.92
CA ASP A 14 4.76 12.48 10.92
C ASP A 14 5.76 11.45 10.38
N ASN A 15 6.89 11.94 9.87
CA ASN A 15 8.02 11.13 9.40
C ASN A 15 7.68 10.15 8.26
N CYS A 16 6.60 10.39 7.51
CA CYS A 16 6.28 9.62 6.33
C CYS A 16 7.14 10.04 5.13
N ARG A 17 7.52 9.05 4.31
CA ARG A 17 8.18 9.27 3.02
C ARG A 17 7.25 8.78 1.92
N ILE A 18 6.87 9.68 1.02
CA ILE A 18 6.00 9.35 -0.11
C ILE A 18 6.77 9.59 -1.40
N GLY A 19 6.87 8.55 -2.22
CA GLY A 19 7.54 8.55 -3.52
C GLY A 19 6.80 9.36 -4.60
N GLU A 20 7.44 9.48 -5.75
CA GLU A 20 6.91 10.18 -6.92
C GLU A 20 5.73 9.41 -7.54
N LYS A 21 4.78 10.12 -8.15
CA LYS A 21 3.61 9.55 -8.84
C LYS A 21 2.71 8.65 -7.95
N ALA A 22 2.91 8.66 -6.64
CA ALA A 22 2.10 7.87 -5.73
C ALA A 22 0.66 8.43 -5.63
N LYS A 23 -0.32 7.54 -5.50
CA LYS A 23 -1.75 7.86 -5.44
C LYS A 23 -2.30 7.42 -4.09
N LEU A 24 -2.64 8.37 -3.23
CA LEU A 24 -3.18 8.14 -1.90
C LEU A 24 -4.62 8.67 -1.86
N LYS A 25 -5.60 7.79 -1.67
CA LYS A 25 -7.02 8.17 -1.61
C LYS A 25 -7.74 7.54 -0.43
N GLU A 26 -8.49 8.33 0.32
CA GLU A 26 -9.35 7.82 1.42
C GLU A 26 -8.60 6.90 2.38
N SER A 27 -7.33 7.19 2.64
CA SER A 27 -6.42 6.29 3.34
C SER A 27 -5.74 6.97 4.52
N ILE A 28 -5.37 6.18 5.52
CA ILE A 28 -4.65 6.66 6.71
C ILE A 28 -3.22 6.12 6.66
N ILE A 29 -2.24 7.01 6.66
CA ILE A 29 -0.82 6.70 6.61
C ILE A 29 -0.20 7.10 7.96
N ALA A 30 0.11 6.11 8.80
CA ALA A 30 0.68 6.30 10.14
C ALA A 30 2.15 6.74 10.10
N ARG A 31 2.72 7.00 11.28
CA ARG A 31 4.08 7.57 11.40
C ARG A 31 5.15 6.66 10.81
N GLY A 32 6.20 7.26 10.25
CA GLY A 32 7.37 6.52 9.78
C GLY A 32 7.10 5.59 8.60
N VAL A 33 5.97 5.73 7.90
CA VAL A 33 5.63 4.90 6.75
C VAL A 33 6.41 5.32 5.51
N PHE A 34 6.86 4.34 4.73
CA PHE A 34 7.44 4.53 3.41
C PHE A 34 6.47 4.12 2.32
N ILE A 35 6.19 4.99 1.36
CA ILE A 35 5.41 4.71 0.15
C ILE A 35 6.35 4.84 -1.05
N GLY A 36 6.53 3.75 -1.81
CA GLY A 36 7.35 3.70 -3.00
C GLY A 36 6.82 4.53 -4.17
N ASN A 37 7.66 4.72 -5.18
CA ASN A 37 7.31 5.44 -6.40
C ASN A 37 6.19 4.71 -7.17
N GLY A 38 5.19 5.44 -7.67
CA GLY A 38 4.07 4.89 -8.43
C GLY A 38 3.07 4.05 -7.61
N ALA A 39 3.27 3.90 -6.30
CA ALA A 39 2.37 3.11 -5.45
C ALA A 39 0.98 3.75 -5.34
N SER A 40 -0.05 2.91 -5.28
CA SER A 40 -1.44 3.31 -5.14
C SER A 40 -2.00 2.74 -3.84
N VAL A 41 -2.47 3.61 -2.95
CA VAL A 41 -3.14 3.23 -1.70
C VAL A 41 -4.52 3.87 -1.69
N SER A 42 -5.56 3.04 -1.68
CA SER A 42 -6.96 3.48 -1.73
C SER A 42 -7.79 2.78 -0.66
N ASN A 43 -8.61 3.54 0.06
CA ASN A 43 -9.49 3.03 1.12
C ASN A 43 -8.78 2.09 2.12
N SER A 44 -7.56 2.43 2.53
CA SER A 44 -6.69 1.52 3.29
C SER A 44 -6.04 2.20 4.50
N ILE A 45 -5.66 1.40 5.48
CA ILE A 45 -4.97 1.86 6.70
C ILE A 45 -3.57 1.27 6.72
N VAL A 46 -2.56 2.14 6.74
CA VAL A 46 -1.15 1.77 6.79
C VAL A 46 -0.59 2.16 8.15
N CYS A 47 -0.28 1.15 8.98
CA CYS A 47 0.20 1.34 10.35
C CYS A 47 1.68 1.76 10.41
N GLU A 48 2.09 2.17 11.61
CA GLU A 48 3.40 2.77 11.88
C GLU A 48 4.56 1.87 11.41
N GLY A 49 5.57 2.48 10.77
CA GLY A 49 6.77 1.76 10.29
C GLY A 49 6.55 0.84 9.08
N ALA A 50 5.36 0.82 8.48
CA ALA A 50 5.12 -0.01 7.29
C ALA A 50 5.83 0.55 6.03
N GLU A 51 6.18 -0.36 5.13
CA GLU A 51 6.83 -0.07 3.85
C GLU A 51 5.98 -0.59 2.69
N ILE A 52 5.55 0.32 1.81
CA ILE A 52 4.87 0.00 0.56
C ILE A 52 5.87 0.09 -0.57
N GLY A 53 6.04 -1.00 -1.31
CA GLY A 53 6.94 -1.08 -2.45
C GLY A 53 6.55 -0.16 -3.61
N GLU A 54 7.50 0.08 -4.53
CA GLU A 54 7.24 0.83 -5.76
C GLU A 54 6.19 0.10 -6.61
N ASN A 55 5.27 0.84 -7.23
CA ASN A 55 4.17 0.30 -8.04
C ASN A 55 3.27 -0.73 -7.32
N ALA A 56 3.27 -0.78 -5.99
CA ALA A 56 2.34 -1.62 -5.25
C ALA A 56 0.92 -1.03 -5.27
N ASP A 57 -0.08 -1.87 -5.44
CA ASP A 57 -1.50 -1.51 -5.40
C ASP A 57 -2.15 -2.08 -4.13
N VAL A 58 -2.48 -1.19 -3.20
CA VAL A 58 -3.10 -1.51 -1.90
C VAL A 58 -4.50 -0.91 -1.87
N THR A 59 -5.53 -1.73 -2.00
CA THR A 59 -6.91 -1.26 -2.01
C THR A 59 -7.76 -2.04 -1.02
N ASN A 60 -8.49 -1.32 -0.15
CA ASN A 60 -9.36 -1.91 0.86
C ASN A 60 -8.63 -2.80 1.90
N CYS A 61 -7.36 -2.50 2.18
CA CYS A 61 -6.51 -3.32 3.06
C CYS A 61 -6.12 -2.61 4.35
N ILE A 62 -5.73 -3.40 5.35
CA ILE A 62 -5.09 -2.92 6.58
C ILE A 62 -3.69 -3.52 6.64
N VAL A 63 -2.68 -2.65 6.56
CA VAL A 63 -1.26 -3.03 6.67
C VAL A 63 -0.84 -2.85 8.12
N ALA A 64 -0.40 -3.94 8.75
CA ALA A 64 0.00 -3.91 10.16
C ALA A 64 1.32 -3.16 10.38
N LYS A 65 1.64 -2.92 11.66
CA LYS A 65 2.86 -2.21 12.07
C LYS A 65 4.10 -2.97 11.56
N ASP A 66 5.10 -2.23 11.08
CA ASP A 66 6.40 -2.76 10.60
C ASP A 66 6.27 -3.82 9.47
N GLN A 67 5.16 -3.80 8.72
CA GLN A 67 4.94 -4.71 7.58
C GLN A 67 5.49 -4.15 6.28
N LYS A 68 5.89 -5.06 5.38
CA LYS A 68 6.42 -4.71 4.06
C LYS A 68 5.58 -5.31 2.95
N VAL A 69 5.04 -4.44 2.10
CA VAL A 69 4.26 -4.79 0.90
C VAL A 69 5.19 -4.72 -0.31
N SER A 70 5.31 -5.83 -1.05
CA SER A 70 6.23 -5.94 -2.19
C SER A 70 5.70 -5.23 -3.46
N ALA A 71 6.63 -4.79 -4.31
CA ALA A 71 6.43 -3.96 -5.52
C ALA A 71 5.64 -4.63 -6.68
N LYS A 72 5.01 -5.79 -6.44
CA LYS A 72 4.33 -6.61 -7.46
C LYS A 72 3.04 -7.28 -6.95
N GLY A 73 2.64 -7.04 -5.71
CA GLY A 73 1.38 -7.55 -5.18
C GLY A 73 0.25 -6.58 -5.49
N THR A 74 -0.78 -7.08 -6.16
CA THR A 74 -2.06 -6.39 -6.31
C THR A 74 -3.01 -6.96 -5.27
N PHE A 75 -3.40 -6.15 -4.28
CA PHE A 75 -4.26 -6.60 -3.19
C PHE A 75 -5.68 -6.06 -3.36
N TYR A 76 -6.63 -6.96 -3.62
CA TYR A 76 -8.06 -6.66 -3.70
C TYR A 76 -8.84 -7.55 -2.72
N GLY A 77 -9.38 -6.97 -1.64
CA GLY A 77 -10.25 -7.67 -0.69
C GLY A 77 -10.07 -7.26 0.78
N GLU A 78 -10.74 -7.95 1.72
CA GLU A 78 -10.49 -7.88 3.18
C GLU A 78 -9.14 -8.53 3.55
N THR A 79 -8.10 -8.26 2.78
CA THR A 79 -6.78 -8.82 3.01
C THR A 79 -6.17 -8.12 4.22
N LYS A 80 -6.34 -8.75 5.39
CA LYS A 80 -5.57 -8.43 6.58
C LYS A 80 -4.14 -8.89 6.28
N VAL A 81 -3.26 -7.96 5.91
CA VAL A 81 -1.83 -8.26 5.81
C VAL A 81 -1.30 -8.43 7.23
N GLN A 82 -1.56 -9.60 7.80
CA GLN A 82 -0.91 -10.12 9.00
C GLN A 82 -0.10 -11.33 8.56
N ASN A 83 1.17 -11.09 8.27
CA ASN A 83 2.20 -12.11 8.11
C ASN A 83 2.09 -13.06 6.90
N GLU A 84 1.47 -12.65 5.79
CA GLU A 84 1.53 -13.43 4.54
C GLU A 84 2.70 -12.99 3.65
N VAL A 85 3.55 -13.97 3.31
CA VAL A 85 4.43 -13.91 2.15
C VAL A 85 3.53 -13.96 0.92
N VAL A 86 3.31 -12.80 0.31
CA VAL A 86 2.51 -12.70 -0.90
C VAL A 86 3.37 -13.15 -2.06
N ASN A 87 3.38 -14.46 -2.30
CA ASN A 87 3.82 -15.01 -3.57
C ASN A 87 2.75 -14.65 -4.60
N GLY A 88 3.07 -13.73 -5.50
CA GLY A 88 2.30 -13.53 -6.71
C GLY A 88 2.36 -14.81 -7.53
N GLY A 89 1.33 -15.63 -7.41
CA GLY A 89 1.01 -16.70 -8.35
C GLY A 89 -0.27 -16.29 -9.07
N ASP A 90 -0.17 -16.10 -10.38
CA ASP A 90 -1.32 -15.98 -11.26
C ASP A 90 -2.10 -17.30 -11.21
N GLU A 91 -3.19 -17.36 -10.45
CA GLU A 91 -4.13 -18.47 -10.52
C GLU A 91 -5.26 -18.08 -11.47
N THR A 92 -5.02 -18.29 -12.77
CA THR A 92 -6.06 -18.36 -13.78
C THR A 92 -6.95 -19.56 -13.47
N TRP A 93 -8.16 -19.31 -12.98
CA TRP A 93 -9.22 -20.32 -12.90
C TRP A 93 -9.67 -20.64 -14.33
N THR A 94 -9.22 -21.78 -14.86
CA THR A 94 -9.91 -22.46 -15.96
C THR A 94 -10.60 -23.67 -15.36
N ASP A 95 -11.92 -23.57 -15.17
CA ASP A 95 -12.78 -24.73 -14.92
C ASP A 95 -12.93 -25.50 -16.25
N ASP A 96 -12.36 -26.70 -16.33
CA ASP A 96 -12.76 -27.76 -17.27
C ASP A 96 -13.92 -28.56 -16.67
#